data_AF-V2V039-F1
#
_entry.id   AF-V2V039-F1
#
_cell.length_a   1.000
_cell.length_b   1.000
_cell.length_c   1.000
_cell.angle_alpha   90.00
_cell.angle_beta   90.00
_cell.angle_gamma   90.00
#
_symmetry.space_group_name_H-M   'P 1'
#
loop_
_entity.id
_entity.type
_entity.pdbx_description
1 polymer ?
#
loop_
_entity_poly.entity_id
_entity_poly.type
_entity_poly.pdbx_seq_one_letter_code
_entity_poly.pdbx_strand_id
1 'polypeptide(L)'
;MNQTKFCFACSQSIDARAEICPKCGVRQTNPPIVGEKNKLAAALLAFFLGGFGIHKFYLGRIGQGFLYLLFCWTFLPAFVAFIEGIIYLCSSDEQFARKYG
;
A
#
# COMPACT_ATOMS: atom_id res chain seq x y z
N MET A 1 14.35 13.95 4.28
CA MET A 1 13.46 15.13 4.16
C MET A 1 12.35 14.96 5.17
N ASN A 2 12.24 15.85 6.15
CA ASN A 2 11.19 15.75 7.16
C ASN A 2 9.90 16.28 6.55
N GLN A 3 8.91 15.41 6.35
CA GLN A 3 7.60 15.85 5.87
C GLN A 3 6.92 16.70 6.95
N THR A 4 6.26 17.79 6.55
CA THR A 4 5.53 18.69 7.45
C THR A 4 4.06 18.74 7.09
N LYS A 5 3.17 18.81 8.09
CA LYS A 5 1.73 19.01 7.93
C LYS A 5 1.27 20.27 8.66
N PHE A 6 0.08 20.79 8.34
CA PHE A 6 -0.49 21.94 9.04
C PHE A 6 -1.38 21.47 10.20
N CYS A 7 -1.30 22.18 11.32
CA CYS A 7 -2.22 21.98 12.45
C CYS A 7 -3.63 22.47 12.09
N PHE A 8 -4.66 21.64 12.26
CA PHE A 8 -6.05 22.01 11.89
C PHE A 8 -6.66 23.12 12.76
N ALA A 9 -6.10 23.39 13.95
CA ALA A 9 -6.63 24.39 14.87
C ALA A 9 -5.91 25.75 14.80
N CYS A 10 -4.58 25.75 14.67
CA CYS A 10 -3.75 26.97 14.77
C CYS A 10 -2.92 27.26 13.51
N SER A 11 -3.05 26.43 12.47
CA SER A 11 -2.45 26.65 11.15
C SER A 11 -0.91 26.66 11.12
N GLN A 12 -0.24 26.29 12.21
CA GLN A 12 1.22 26.20 12.24
C GLN A 12 1.70 24.98 11.45
N SER A 13 2.82 25.11 10.73
CA SER A 13 3.57 23.98 10.19
C SER A 13 4.18 23.16 11.34
N ILE A 14 3.86 21.88 11.36
CA ILE A 14 4.33 20.90 12.35
C ILE A 14 4.93 19.69 11.65
N ASP A 15 5.72 18.92 12.36
CA ASP A 15 6.24 17.66 11.84
C ASP A 15 5.08 16.72 11.44
N ALA A 16 5.19 16.01 10.31
CA ALA A 16 4.15 15.11 9.84
C ALA A 16 3.82 14.03 10.88
N ARG A 17 4.79 13.62 11.71
CA ARG A 17 4.62 12.60 12.76
C ARG A 17 4.10 13.18 14.09
N ALA A 18 3.93 14.50 14.19
CA ALA A 18 3.43 15.11 15.42
C ALA A 18 2.00 14.66 15.71
N GLU A 19 1.81 13.96 16.83
CA GLU A 19 0.50 13.57 17.38
C GLU A 19 -0.15 14.70 18.19
N ILE A 20 0.65 15.65 18.68
CA ILE A 20 0.23 16.83 19.42
C ILE A 20 0.95 18.03 18.83
N CYS A 21 0.22 19.12 18.56
CA CYS A 21 0.83 20.36 18.11
C CYS A 21 1.62 21.02 19.27
N PRO A 22 2.93 21.29 19.13
CA PRO A 22 3.72 21.92 20.19
C PRO A 22 3.35 23.38 20.47
N LYS A 23 2.58 24.03 19.58
CA LYS A 23 2.18 25.43 19.70
C LYS A 23 0.83 25.64 20.40
N CYS A 24 -0.15 24.76 20.13
CA CYS A 24 -1.51 24.91 20.66
C CYS A 24 -2.00 23.74 21.52
N GLY A 25 -1.28 22.60 21.54
CA GLY A 25 -1.61 21.46 22.39
C GLY A 25 -2.77 20.58 21.91
N VAL A 26 -3.46 20.90 20.81
CA VAL A 26 -4.51 20.01 20.28
C VAL A 26 -3.90 18.77 19.62
N ARG A 27 -4.53 17.61 19.87
CA ARG A 27 -4.16 16.33 19.25
C ARG A 27 -4.42 16.40 17.75
N GLN A 28 -3.43 15.99 16.98
CA GLN A 28 -3.49 15.88 15.52
C GLN A 28 -3.76 14.43 15.16
N THR A 29 -4.83 14.15 14.43
CA THR A 29 -5.01 12.84 13.84
C THR A 29 -3.90 12.65 12.82
N ASN A 30 -3.07 11.63 13.02
CA ASN A 30 -2.02 11.34 12.07
C ASN A 30 -2.69 10.80 10.79
N PRO A 31 -2.56 11.45 9.62
CA PRO A 31 -2.95 10.77 8.39
C PRO A 31 -2.11 9.49 8.31
N PRO A 32 -2.69 8.35 7.90
CA PRO A 32 -1.93 7.12 7.73
C PRO A 32 -0.74 7.45 6.83
N ILE A 33 0.48 7.10 7.28
CA ILE A 33 1.68 7.26 6.47
C ILE A 33 1.41 6.49 5.17
N VAL A 34 1.29 7.23 4.07
CA VAL A 34 1.04 6.64 2.75
C VAL A 34 2.23 5.74 2.46
N GLY A 35 1.99 4.43 2.47
CA GLY A 35 3.02 3.42 2.29
C GLY A 35 3.77 3.68 0.99
N GLU A 36 5.08 3.42 1.01
CA GLU A 36 5.99 3.67 -0.11
C GLU A 36 5.60 2.87 -1.39
N LYS A 37 4.82 1.80 -1.21
CA LYS A 37 4.39 0.90 -2.28
C LYS A 37 3.18 1.45 -3.01
N ASN A 38 3.37 1.73 -4.29
CA ASN A 38 2.31 2.21 -5.17
C ASN A 38 1.28 1.09 -5.47
N LYS A 39 0.01 1.33 -5.12
CA LYS A 39 -1.14 0.45 -5.38
C LYS A 39 -1.29 0.13 -6.86
N LEU A 40 -1.13 1.12 -7.73
CA LEU A 40 -1.26 0.94 -9.18
C LEU A 40 -0.19 -0.01 -9.70
N ALA A 41 1.05 0.11 -9.23
CA ALA A 41 2.12 -0.82 -9.60
C ALA A 41 1.76 -2.26 -9.21
N ALA A 42 1.23 -2.49 -8.01
CA ALA A 42 0.78 -3.82 -7.58
C ALA A 42 -0.36 -4.38 -8.47
N ALA A 43 -1.30 -3.53 -8.88
CA ALA A 43 -2.40 -3.93 -9.77
C ALA A 43 -1.92 -4.26 -11.19
N LEU A 44 -1.06 -3.43 -11.79
CA LEU A 44 -0.47 -3.71 -13.11
C LEU A 44 0.37 -4.98 -13.09
N LEU A 45 1.18 -5.19 -12.04
CA LEU A 45 1.96 -6.41 -11.87
C LEU A 45 1.06 -7.65 -11.75
N ALA A 46 -0.08 -7.54 -11.06
CA ALA A 46 -1.03 -8.64 -10.95
C ALA A 46 -1.74 -8.95 -12.28
N PHE A 47 -1.99 -7.94 -13.13
CA PHE A 47 -2.64 -8.13 -14.42
C PHE A 47 -1.70 -8.74 -15.48
N PHE A 48 -0.51 -8.18 -15.64
CA PHE A 48 0.42 -8.62 -16.70
C PHE A 48 1.31 -9.80 -16.27
N LEU A 49 1.73 -9.83 -15.01
CA LEU A 49 2.69 -10.80 -14.46
C LEU A 49 2.05 -11.68 -13.37
N GLY A 50 0.72 -11.70 -13.27
CA GLY A 50 -0.03 -12.42 -12.25
C GLY A 50 0.18 -13.92 -12.26
N GLY A 51 0.32 -14.52 -13.45
CA GLY A 51 0.61 -15.95 -13.59
C GLY A 51 1.94 -16.36 -12.95
N PHE A 52 2.92 -15.45 -12.88
CA PHE A 52 4.20 -15.67 -12.23
C PHE A 52 4.20 -15.26 -10.75
N GLY A 53 3.14 -14.62 -10.26
CA GLY A 53 3.03 -14.18 -8.86
C GLY A 53 3.93 -13.01 -8.47
N ILE A 54 4.43 -12.23 -9.44
CA ILE A 54 5.41 -11.15 -9.20
C ILE A 54 4.81 -10.02 -8.34
N HIS A 55 3.50 -9.80 -8.41
CA HIS A 55 2.79 -8.88 -7.52
C HIS A 55 2.92 -9.27 -6.04
N LYS A 56 3.03 -10.57 -5.69
CA LYS A 56 3.24 -11.02 -4.31
C LYS A 56 4.65 -10.72 -3.80
N PHE A 57 5.64 -10.82 -4.68
CA PHE A 57 7.02 -10.42 -4.36
C PHE A 57 7.10 -8.91 -4.13
N TYR A 58 6.43 -8.10 -4.95
CA TYR A 58 6.33 -6.65 -4.76
C TYR A 58 5.70 -6.27 -3.41
N LEU A 59 4.68 -7.01 -2.98
CA LEU A 59 4.02 -6.80 -1.69
C LEU A 59 4.84 -7.31 -0.48
N GLY A 60 5.98 -7.97 -0.70
CA GLY A 60 6.83 -8.54 0.35
C GLY A 60 6.43 -9.94 0.82
N ARG A 61 5.48 -10.61 0.16
CA ARG A 61 5.07 -11.99 0.47
C ARG A 61 5.77 -13.01 -0.42
N ILE A 62 7.06 -13.18 -0.15
CA ILE A 62 7.95 -14.08 -0.90
C ILE A 62 7.42 -15.52 -0.92
N GLY A 63 6.91 -16.04 0.21
CA GLY A 63 6.36 -17.40 0.28
C GLY A 63 5.16 -17.62 -0.65
N GLN A 64 4.24 -16.64 -0.74
CA GLN A 64 3.12 -16.72 -1.67
C GLN A 64 3.58 -16.59 -3.13
N GLY A 65 4.62 -15.79 -3.38
CA GLY A 65 5.23 -15.67 -4.70
C GLY A 65 5.83 -16.99 -5.20
N PHE A 66 6.56 -17.73 -4.36
CA PHE A 66 7.06 -19.07 -4.70
C PHE A 66 5.95 -20.07 -4.99
N LEU A 67 4.85 -20.03 -4.22
CA LEU A 67 3.69 -20.86 -4.48
C LEU A 67 3.11 -20.60 -5.89
N TYR A 68 3.00 -19.32 -6.27
CA TYR A 68 2.51 -18.94 -7.60
C TYR A 68 3.46 -19.39 -8.72
N LEU A 69 4.78 -19.26 -8.52
CA LEU A 69 5.78 -19.77 -9.46
C LEU A 69 5.68 -21.29 -9.66
N LEU A 70 5.52 -22.05 -8.58
CA LEU A 70 5.40 -23.51 -8.64
C LEU A 70 4.13 -23.96 -9.36
N PHE A 71 3.03 -23.21 -9.18
CA PHE A 71 1.76 -23.50 -9.83
C PHE A 71 1.57 -22.76 -11.16
N CYS A 72 2.57 -22.04 -11.70
CA CYS A 72 2.37 -21.18 -12.88
C CYS A 72 1.90 -21.97 -14.12
N TRP A 73 2.25 -23.25 -14.20
CA TRP A 73 1.87 -24.16 -15.28
C TRP A 73 0.38 -24.56 -15.31
N THR A 74 -0.38 -24.31 -14.23
CA THR A 74 -1.79 -24.74 -14.13
C THR A 74 -2.75 -23.65 -14.57
N PHE A 75 -2.25 -22.47 -14.97
CA PHE A 75 -3.02 -21.24 -15.25
C PHE A 75 -3.89 -20.72 -14.10
N LEU A 76 -4.09 -21.51 -13.04
CA LEU A 76 -4.82 -21.16 -11.83
C LEU A 76 -4.26 -19.89 -11.15
N PRO A 77 -2.93 -19.70 -11.02
CA PRO A 77 -2.38 -18.48 -10.43
C PRO A 77 -2.71 -17.22 -11.24
N ALA A 78 -2.82 -17.34 -12.57
CA ALA A 78 -3.17 -16.22 -13.43
C ALA A 78 -4.62 -15.76 -13.17
N PHE A 79 -5.56 -16.70 -12.98
CA PHE A 79 -6.95 -16.38 -12.67
C PHE A 79 -7.09 -15.73 -11.29
N VAL A 80 -6.41 -16.28 -10.27
CA VAL A 80 -6.43 -15.69 -8.92
C VAL A 80 -5.77 -14.30 -8.92
N ALA A 81 -4.65 -14.14 -9.62
CA ALA A 81 -3.96 -12.84 -9.73
C ALA A 81 -4.82 -11.80 -10.46
N PHE A 82 -5.61 -12.20 -11.45
CA PHE A 82 -6.55 -11.29 -12.12
C PHE A 82 -7.60 -10.74 -11.14
N ILE A 83 -8.20 -11.61 -10.32
CA ILE A 83 -9.16 -11.19 -9.27
C ILE A 83 -8.46 -10.28 -8.25
N GLU A 84 -7.26 -10.66 -7.79
CA GLU A 84 -6.49 -9.82 -6.88
C GLU A 84 -6.14 -8.45 -7.48
N GLY A 85 -5.81 -8.39 -8.76
CA GLY A 85 -5.57 -7.15 -9.49
C GLY A 85 -6.79 -6.23 -9.48
N ILE A 86 -7.99 -6.76 -9.70
CA ILE A 86 -9.24 -5.99 -9.61
C ILE A 86 -9.48 -5.50 -8.17
N ILE A 87 -9.29 -6.38 -7.18
CA ILE A 87 -9.41 -5.99 -5.75
C ILE A 87 -8.44 -4.86 -5.43
N TYR A 88 -7.20 -4.94 -5.92
CA TYR A 88 -6.22 -3.89 -5.71
C TYR A 88 -6.67 -2.60 -6.37
N LEU A 89 -7.14 -2.59 -7.61
CA LEU A 89 -7.67 -1.38 -8.26
C LEU A 89 -8.84 -0.75 -7.50
N CYS A 90 -9.76 -1.57 -6.98
CA CYS A 90 -10.95 -1.10 -6.26
C CYS A 90 -10.70 -0.73 -4.79
N SER A 91 -9.61 -1.18 -4.18
CA SER A 91 -9.26 -0.83 -2.79
C SER A 91 -8.85 0.64 -2.65
N SER A 92 -9.13 1.32 -1.53
CA SER A 92 -8.61 2.69 -1.33
C SER A 92 -7.11 2.68 -1.02
N ASP A 93 -6.39 3.73 -1.42
CA ASP A 93 -4.94 3.87 -1.15
C ASP A 93 -4.62 3.77 0.34
N GLU A 94 -5.51 4.27 1.21
CA GLU A 94 -5.40 4.14 2.67
C GLU A 94 -5.47 2.68 3.13
N GLN A 95 -6.42 1.90 2.60
CA GLN A 95 -6.57 0.49 2.95
C GLN A 95 -5.39 -0.34 2.44
N PHE A 96 -4.89 -0.01 1.24
CA PHE A 96 -3.72 -0.63 0.66
C PHE A 96 -2.47 -0.32 1.49
N ALA A 97 -2.24 0.95 1.82
CA ALA A 97 -1.14 1.38 2.68
C ALA A 97 -1.23 0.75 4.09
N ARG A 98 -2.43 0.61 4.67
CA ARG A 98 -2.59 -0.04 5.97
C ARG A 98 -2.24 -1.53 5.95
N LYS A 99 -2.49 -2.22 4.83
CA LYS A 99 -2.32 -3.68 4.70
C LYS A 99 -0.94 -4.07 4.14
N TYR A 100 -0.33 -3.20 3.33
CA TYR A 100 0.88 -3.50 2.57
C TYR A 100 1.95 -2.40 2.61
N GLY A 101 1.66 -1.25 3.23
CA GLY A 101 2.60 -0.14 3.40
C GLY A 101 3.78 -0.46 4.27
#